data_AF-A0A4Q1AC83-F1
#
_entry.id   AF-A0A4Q1AC83-F1
#
_cell.length_a   1.000
_cell.length_b   1.000
_cell.length_c   1.000
_cell.angle_alpha   90.00
_cell.angle_beta   90.00
_cell.angle_gamma   90.00
#
_symmetry.space_group_name_H-M   'P 1'
#
loop_
_entity.id
_entity.type
_entity.pdbx_description
1 polymer ?
#
loop_
_entity_poly.entity_id
_entity_poly.type
_entity_poly.pdbx_seq_one_letter_code
_entity_poly.pdbx_strand_id
1 'polypeptide(L)'
;MVYEKLWQKYDDFIPYELQMSFDIRLCNVVNMLNYFFQDLIVRKPSFSKVHFYLAGSCIKKDTFRDIDMIFPSKEMMSELNQCLDQSYFEYENNSMTYKFNDEIFQLVFRPKFEDKSLEFTVSGFDFDSTKIGFECCLDIDKKEVEIIKGDIRKEFISYIDTKVNNLSKISVNPFVSLQRAIHFLKRGDEVPYSVFLDICSSIADIKIKENEDINKHFQRLQGNPKKLENIKEAISEYIEDHKK
;
A
#
# COMPACT_ATOMS: atom_id res chain seq x y z
N MET A 1 -12.26 -11.13 20.71
CA MET A 1 -11.35 -10.47 19.75
C MET A 1 -9.94 -10.57 20.32
N VAL A 2 -8.95 -10.92 19.51
CA VAL A 2 -7.54 -11.03 19.93
C VAL A 2 -6.97 -9.66 20.23
N TYR A 3 -7.31 -8.65 19.42
CA TYR A 3 -6.83 -7.28 19.58
C TYR A 3 -7.88 -6.35 20.21
N GLU A 4 -8.56 -6.79 21.27
CA GLU A 4 -9.68 -6.03 21.87
C GLU A 4 -9.35 -4.56 22.18
N LYS A 5 -8.20 -4.29 22.82
CA LYS A 5 -7.76 -2.92 23.14
C LYS A 5 -7.46 -2.06 21.92
N LEU A 6 -7.11 -2.68 20.79
CA LEU A 6 -6.91 -1.98 19.52
C LEU A 6 -8.26 -1.46 19.01
N TRP A 7 -9.26 -2.35 18.97
CA TRP A 7 -10.56 -2.06 18.38
C TRP A 7 -11.40 -1.10 19.21
N GLN A 8 -11.29 -1.14 20.55
CA GLN A 8 -11.97 -0.21 21.46
C GLN A 8 -11.71 1.27 21.15
N LYS A 9 -10.57 1.61 20.52
CA LYS A 9 -10.26 2.99 20.10
C LYS A 9 -11.17 3.51 18.98
N TYR A 10 -11.91 2.62 18.34
CA TYR A 10 -12.74 2.90 17.17
C TYR A 10 -14.21 2.59 17.39
N ASP A 11 -14.63 2.30 18.63
CA ASP A 11 -16.01 2.00 19.00
C ASP A 11 -16.99 3.10 18.58
N ASP A 12 -16.51 4.36 18.51
CA ASP A 12 -17.29 5.51 18.09
C ASP A 12 -17.80 5.45 16.64
N PHE A 13 -17.17 4.64 15.77
CA PHE A 13 -17.54 4.62 14.35
C PHE A 13 -17.36 3.28 13.62
N ILE A 14 -16.82 2.24 14.27
CA ILE A 14 -16.76 0.88 13.71
C ILE A 14 -17.74 0.00 14.48
N PRO A 15 -18.81 -0.52 13.84
CA PRO A 15 -19.73 -1.44 14.49
C PRO A 15 -19.02 -2.70 15.01
N TYR A 16 -19.45 -3.20 16.17
CA TYR A 16 -18.82 -4.37 16.82
C TYR A 16 -18.68 -5.59 15.91
N GLU A 17 -19.71 -5.92 15.13
CA GLU A 17 -19.67 -7.04 14.17
C GLU A 17 -18.57 -6.85 13.10
N LEU A 18 -18.38 -5.61 12.64
CA LEU A 18 -17.33 -5.27 11.68
C LEU A 18 -15.95 -5.35 12.34
N GLN A 19 -15.81 -4.89 13.59
CA GLN A 19 -14.58 -5.06 14.36
C GLN A 19 -14.22 -6.55 14.51
N MET A 20 -15.18 -7.40 14.84
CA MET A 20 -14.96 -8.85 14.92
C MET A 20 -14.47 -9.44 13.60
N SER A 21 -15.08 -9.05 12.47
CA SER A 21 -14.66 -9.50 11.14
C SER A 21 -13.24 -9.04 10.83
N PHE A 22 -12.90 -7.78 11.12
CA PHE A 22 -11.56 -7.25 10.95
C PHE A 22 -10.52 -7.91 11.86
N ASP A 23 -10.88 -8.22 13.12
CA ASP A 23 -10.02 -8.91 14.07
C ASP A 23 -9.62 -10.29 13.54
N ILE A 24 -10.60 -11.09 13.07
CA ILE A 24 -10.35 -12.42 12.48
C ILE A 24 -9.42 -12.31 11.27
N ARG A 25 -9.67 -11.35 10.37
CA ARG A 25 -8.84 -11.15 9.18
C ARG A 25 -7.43 -10.69 9.53
N LEU A 26 -7.29 -9.80 10.51
CA LEU A 26 -5.98 -9.34 10.98
C LEU A 26 -5.18 -10.49 11.60
N CYS A 27 -5.83 -11.35 12.40
CA CYS A 27 -5.21 -12.58 12.91
C CYS A 27 -4.71 -13.49 11.78
N ASN A 28 -5.52 -13.69 10.73
CA ASN A 28 -5.12 -14.50 9.58
C ASN A 28 -3.91 -13.90 8.86
N VAL A 29 -3.88 -12.58 8.65
CA VAL A 29 -2.74 -11.88 8.04
C VAL A 29 -1.48 -12.02 8.90
N VAL A 30 -1.60 -11.85 10.22
CA VAL A 30 -0.46 -12.00 11.15
C VAL A 30 0.07 -13.44 11.15
N ASN A 31 -0.81 -14.44 11.17
CA ASN A 31 -0.40 -15.85 11.07
C ASN A 31 0.35 -16.13 9.76
N MET A 32 -0.12 -15.58 8.65
CA MET A 32 0.56 -15.72 7.36
C MET A 32 1.91 -15.01 7.33
N LEU A 33 2.03 -13.84 7.93
CA LEU A 33 3.31 -13.15 8.11
C LEU A 33 4.27 -13.95 8.99
N ASN A 34 3.78 -14.57 10.06
CA ASN A 34 4.58 -15.43 10.93
C ASN A 34 5.13 -16.62 10.13
N TYR A 35 4.28 -17.33 9.37
CA TYR A 35 4.75 -18.43 8.52
C TYR A 35 5.76 -17.95 7.48
N PHE A 36 5.50 -16.83 6.82
CA PHE A 36 6.42 -16.22 5.87
C PHE A 36 7.80 -15.98 6.50
N PHE A 37 7.87 -15.32 7.66
CA PHE A 37 9.16 -15.04 8.29
C PHE A 37 9.83 -16.27 8.93
N GLN A 38 9.04 -17.18 9.49
CA GLN A 38 9.52 -18.45 10.06
C GLN A 38 10.31 -19.25 9.03
N ASP A 39 9.72 -19.42 7.84
CA ASP A 39 10.28 -20.24 6.78
C ASP A 39 11.34 -19.49 5.96
N LEU A 40 11.14 -18.21 5.65
CA LEU A 40 12.02 -17.50 4.71
C LEU A 40 13.22 -16.85 5.38
N ILE A 41 13.23 -16.52 6.68
CA ILE A 41 14.43 -15.98 7.32
C ILE A 41 15.47 -17.09 7.47
N VAL A 42 16.42 -17.15 6.52
CA VAL A 42 17.50 -18.15 6.44
C VAL A 42 18.81 -17.66 7.04
N ARG A 43 18.95 -16.35 7.26
CA ARG A 43 20.09 -15.72 7.94
C ARG A 43 19.60 -14.75 9.00
N LYS A 44 20.37 -14.59 10.07
CA LYS A 44 20.04 -13.64 11.13
C LYS A 44 20.51 -12.23 10.74
N PRO A 45 19.62 -11.22 10.66
CA PRO A 45 20.02 -9.82 10.51
C PRO A 45 20.72 -9.29 11.78
N SER A 46 21.34 -8.12 11.67
CA SER A 46 22.07 -7.45 12.75
C SER A 46 21.17 -6.90 13.86
N PHE A 47 19.88 -6.73 13.58
CA PHE A 47 18.86 -6.25 14.53
C PHE A 47 18.01 -7.40 15.09
N SER A 48 17.48 -7.21 16.31
CA SER A 48 16.56 -8.14 16.95
C SER A 48 15.09 -7.84 16.68
N LYS A 49 14.77 -6.60 16.27
CA LYS A 49 13.41 -6.14 16.01
C LYS A 49 13.33 -5.36 14.72
N VAL A 50 12.23 -5.56 14.00
CA VAL A 50 11.93 -4.84 12.76
C VAL A 50 10.57 -4.19 12.88
N HIS A 51 10.54 -2.87 12.74
CA HIS A 51 9.30 -2.11 12.68
C HIS A 51 8.89 -1.88 11.23
N PHE A 52 7.62 -2.13 10.92
CA PHE A 52 7.03 -1.85 9.62
C PHE A 52 5.54 -1.53 9.76
N TYR A 53 4.96 -0.94 8.72
CA TYR A 53 3.53 -0.67 8.62
C TYR A 53 2.88 -1.63 7.65
N LEU A 54 1.89 -2.37 8.11
CA LEU A 54 1.02 -3.18 7.27
C LEU A 54 -0.04 -2.28 6.63
N ALA A 55 -0.11 -2.23 5.30
CA ALA A 55 -1.24 -1.57 4.63
C ALA A 55 -2.52 -2.38 4.89
N GLY A 56 -3.56 -1.74 5.45
CA GLY A 56 -4.74 -2.45 5.93
C GLY A 56 -5.71 -2.89 4.83
N SER A 57 -5.38 -2.72 3.54
CA SER A 57 -6.22 -3.24 2.46
C SER A 57 -6.35 -4.77 2.49
N CYS A 58 -5.41 -5.47 3.13
CA CYS A 58 -5.44 -6.91 3.33
C CYS A 58 -6.63 -7.40 4.19
N ILE A 59 -7.24 -6.55 5.03
CA ILE A 59 -8.39 -6.95 5.87
C ILE A 59 -9.77 -6.61 5.27
N LYS A 60 -9.81 -6.11 4.03
CA LYS A 60 -11.07 -5.76 3.34
C LYS A 60 -11.96 -6.96 3.01
N LYS A 61 -11.36 -8.13 2.83
CA LYS A 61 -12.00 -9.38 2.39
C LYS A 61 -11.33 -10.56 3.08
N ASP A 62 -11.99 -11.70 3.05
CA ASP A 62 -11.48 -12.92 3.69
C ASP A 62 -10.27 -13.50 2.95
N THR A 63 -10.15 -13.19 1.65
CA THR A 63 -8.96 -13.44 0.84
C THR A 63 -8.27 -12.12 0.52
N PHE A 64 -6.96 -12.08 0.72
CA PHE A 64 -6.10 -11.05 0.19
C PHE A 64 -5.32 -11.62 -1.00
N ARG A 65 -4.64 -10.74 -1.73
CA ARG A 65 -3.83 -11.10 -2.90
C ARG A 65 -2.38 -10.74 -2.66
N ASP A 66 -2.19 -9.61 -2.00
CA ASP A 66 -0.94 -8.96 -1.72
C ASP A 66 -0.95 -8.41 -0.28
N ILE A 67 0.15 -8.66 0.43
CA ILE A 67 0.47 -8.10 1.74
C ILE A 67 1.60 -7.09 1.57
N ASP A 68 1.26 -5.81 1.70
CA ASP A 68 2.23 -4.71 1.66
C ASP A 68 2.80 -4.41 3.06
N MET A 69 4.09 -4.67 3.23
CA MET A 69 4.86 -4.30 4.42
C MET A 69 5.68 -3.04 4.10
N ILE A 70 5.26 -1.90 4.64
CA ILE A 70 5.88 -0.60 4.40
C ILE A 70 6.92 -0.32 5.48
N PHE A 71 8.18 -0.25 5.10
CA PHE A 71 9.29 -0.03 6.03
C PHE A 71 9.62 1.47 6.13
N PRO A 72 9.73 2.04 7.34
CA PRO A 72 10.18 3.41 7.54
C PRO A 72 11.70 3.56 7.40
N SER A 73 12.47 2.46 7.32
CA SER A 73 13.92 2.46 7.09
C SER A 73 14.29 1.61 5.87
N LYS A 74 14.99 2.23 4.91
CA LYS A 74 15.48 1.53 3.71
C LYS A 74 16.54 0.50 4.05
N GLU A 75 17.43 0.84 4.99
CA GLU A 75 18.56 0.00 5.40
C GLU A 75 18.04 -1.28 6.06
N MET A 76 17.11 -1.14 7.02
CA MET A 76 16.50 -2.26 7.71
C MET A 76 15.73 -3.17 6.74
N MET A 77 14.96 -2.59 5.81
CA MET A 77 14.27 -3.37 4.77
C MET A 77 15.25 -4.13 3.87
N SER A 78 16.31 -3.46 3.41
CA SER A 78 17.32 -4.05 2.51
C SER A 78 18.06 -5.19 3.19
N GLU A 79 18.44 -5.02 4.45
CA GLU A 79 19.12 -6.05 5.22
C GLU A 79 18.19 -7.24 5.52
N LEU A 80 16.94 -6.99 5.94
CA LEU A 80 15.95 -8.05 6.10
C LEU A 80 15.76 -8.82 4.80
N ASN A 81 15.62 -8.13 3.68
CA ASN A 81 15.49 -8.74 2.35
C ASN A 81 16.65 -9.68 2.03
N GLN A 82 17.89 -9.27 2.32
CA GLN A 82 19.07 -10.14 2.12
C GLN A 82 19.05 -11.37 3.03
N CYS A 83 18.36 -11.31 4.17
CA CYS A 83 18.24 -12.43 5.10
C CYS A 83 17.13 -13.42 4.72
N LEU A 84 16.26 -13.06 3.77
CA LEU A 84 15.20 -13.93 3.27
C LEU A 84 15.72 -14.93 2.23
N ASP A 85 15.05 -16.08 2.12
CA ASP A 85 15.30 -17.07 1.08
C ASP A 85 14.92 -16.49 -0.29
N GLN A 86 15.94 -16.28 -1.12
CA GLN A 86 15.79 -15.68 -2.44
C GLN A 86 15.14 -16.63 -3.46
N SER A 87 14.95 -17.91 -3.15
CA SER A 87 14.23 -18.83 -4.04
C SER A 87 12.74 -18.50 -4.17
N TYR A 88 12.17 -17.75 -3.22
CA TYR A 88 10.79 -17.26 -3.24
C TYR A 88 10.66 -15.84 -3.82
N PHE A 89 11.77 -15.22 -4.20
CA PHE A 89 11.77 -13.88 -4.79
C PHE A 89 11.30 -13.95 -6.25
N GLU A 90 10.36 -13.07 -6.59
CA GLU A 90 9.76 -13.02 -7.92
C GLU A 90 10.35 -11.90 -8.77
N TYR A 91 10.25 -10.65 -8.28
CA TYR A 91 10.75 -9.47 -8.99
C TYR A 91 10.85 -8.25 -8.08
N GLU A 92 11.69 -7.30 -8.50
CA GLU A 92 11.76 -5.97 -7.93
C GLU A 92 11.10 -4.96 -8.89
N ASN A 93 10.19 -4.14 -8.37
CA ASN A 93 9.71 -2.95 -9.05
C ASN A 93 9.63 -1.80 -8.05
N ASN A 94 8.42 -1.38 -7.67
CA ASN A 94 8.23 -0.44 -6.57
C ASN A 94 8.32 -1.15 -5.20
N SER A 95 8.68 -2.43 -5.15
CA SER A 95 8.76 -3.25 -3.94
C SER A 95 9.59 -4.49 -4.26
N MET A 96 10.18 -5.10 -3.22
CA MET A 96 10.73 -6.45 -3.31
C MET A 96 9.57 -7.43 -3.14
N THR A 97 9.27 -8.20 -4.18
CA THR A 97 8.07 -9.06 -4.23
C THR A 97 8.46 -10.52 -4.08
N TYR A 98 7.80 -11.19 -3.14
CA TYR A 98 7.94 -12.61 -2.87
C TYR A 98 6.61 -13.32 -3.11
N LYS A 99 6.66 -14.55 -3.62
CA LYS A 99 5.49 -15.43 -3.68
C LYS A 99 5.69 -16.57 -2.71
N PHE A 100 4.78 -16.74 -1.76
CA PHE A 100 4.86 -17.78 -0.73
C PHE A 100 3.46 -18.34 -0.46
N ASN A 101 3.29 -19.66 -0.57
CA ASN A 101 2.00 -20.35 -0.43
C ASN A 101 0.87 -19.72 -1.28
N ASP A 102 1.18 -19.39 -2.54
CA ASP A 102 0.30 -18.70 -3.49
C ASP A 102 -0.13 -17.27 -3.13
N GLU A 103 0.35 -16.73 -2.01
CA GLU A 103 0.17 -15.34 -1.60
C GLU A 103 1.37 -14.48 -2.03
N ILE A 104 1.12 -13.18 -2.25
CA ILE A 104 2.16 -12.21 -2.60
C ILE A 104 2.52 -11.39 -1.35
N PHE A 105 3.81 -11.33 -1.04
CA PHE A 105 4.36 -10.51 0.04
C PHE A 105 5.26 -9.43 -0.56
N GLN A 106 5.07 -8.19 -0.15
CA GLN A 106 5.80 -7.06 -0.71
C GLN A 106 6.51 -6.28 0.39
N LEU A 107 7.83 -6.21 0.31
CA LEU A 107 8.62 -5.30 1.14
C LEU A 107 8.70 -3.96 0.40
N VAL A 108 8.15 -2.93 1.02
CA VAL A 108 7.92 -1.63 0.40
C VAL A 108 8.69 -0.55 1.14
N PHE A 109 9.63 0.10 0.46
CA PHE A 109 10.20 1.36 0.95
C PHE A 109 9.72 2.53 0.09
N ARG A 110 9.39 3.64 0.75
CA ARG A 110 9.01 4.89 0.09
C ARG A 110 9.78 6.02 0.78
N PRO A 111 10.62 6.79 0.06
CA PRO A 111 11.35 7.91 0.66
C PRO A 111 10.44 8.92 1.40
N LYS A 112 9.20 9.12 0.92
CA LYS A 112 8.23 9.99 1.60
C LYS A 112 7.78 9.50 2.98
N PHE A 113 7.98 8.22 3.30
CA PHE A 113 7.60 7.58 4.55
C PHE A 113 8.81 7.22 5.44
N GLU A 114 10.01 7.63 5.02
CA GLU A 114 11.22 7.45 5.82
C GLU A 114 11.10 8.20 7.14
N ASP A 115 11.35 7.48 8.24
CA ASP A 115 11.20 7.97 9.63
C ASP A 115 9.83 8.61 9.93
N LYS A 116 8.79 8.25 9.17
CA LYS A 116 7.42 8.74 9.40
C LYS A 116 6.62 7.79 10.23
N SER A 117 5.65 8.33 10.97
CA SER A 117 4.73 7.53 11.77
C SER A 117 3.69 6.80 10.90
N LEU A 118 2.99 5.84 11.51
CA LEU A 118 1.84 5.17 10.91
C LEU A 118 0.80 6.19 10.41
N GLU A 119 0.48 7.19 11.22
CA GLU A 119 -0.56 8.19 10.94
C GLU A 119 -0.22 9.03 9.71
N PHE A 120 1.05 9.40 9.56
CA PHE A 120 1.53 10.09 8.37
C PHE A 120 1.45 9.18 7.14
N THR A 121 1.80 7.90 7.29
CA THR A 121 1.74 6.91 6.21
C THR A 121 0.31 6.74 5.70
N VAL A 122 -0.66 6.54 6.61
CA VAL A 122 -2.10 6.42 6.28
C VAL A 122 -2.65 7.71 5.66
N SER A 123 -2.24 8.87 6.18
CA SER A 123 -2.59 10.16 5.59
C SER A 123 -2.06 10.31 4.16
N GLY A 124 -0.92 9.69 3.86
CA GLY A 124 -0.26 9.72 2.56
C GLY A 124 -0.83 8.77 1.50
N PHE A 125 -1.87 7.98 1.83
CA PHE A 125 -2.64 7.22 0.85
C PHE A 125 -3.73 8.08 0.20
N ASP A 126 -4.06 7.79 -1.05
CA ASP A 126 -4.84 8.72 -1.88
C ASP A 126 -6.36 8.49 -1.77
N PHE A 127 -6.77 7.24 -1.61
CA PHE A 127 -8.16 6.79 -1.72
C PHE A 127 -8.73 6.35 -0.37
N ASP A 128 -10.01 6.57 -0.15
CA ASP A 128 -10.73 6.18 1.08
C ASP A 128 -10.52 4.71 1.41
N SER A 129 -10.60 3.84 0.40
CA SER A 129 -10.38 2.40 0.57
C SER A 129 -8.99 2.03 1.08
N THR A 130 -8.02 2.95 1.04
CA THR A 130 -6.66 2.72 1.51
C THR A 130 -6.37 3.41 2.84
N LYS A 131 -7.32 4.14 3.44
CA LYS A 131 -7.15 4.89 4.70
C LYS A 131 -7.16 4.02 5.95
N ILE A 132 -6.29 3.01 5.96
CA ILE A 132 -6.09 2.07 7.06
C ILE A 132 -4.66 1.54 7.08
N GLY A 133 -4.10 1.36 8.27
CA GLY A 133 -2.84 0.64 8.45
C GLY A 133 -2.60 0.19 9.88
N PHE A 134 -1.60 -0.68 10.06
CA PHE A 134 -1.19 -1.19 11.36
C PHE A 134 0.33 -1.06 11.52
N GLU A 135 0.78 -0.63 12.68
CA GLU A 135 2.18 -0.71 13.06
C GLU A 135 2.47 -2.09 13.63
N CYS A 136 3.48 -2.72 13.07
CA CYS A 136 3.89 -4.08 13.38
C CYS A 136 5.33 -4.09 13.88
N CYS A 137 5.63 -5.00 14.79
CA CYS A 137 6.99 -5.34 15.20
C CYS A 137 7.23 -6.82 14.94
N LEU A 138 8.18 -7.15 14.06
CA LEU A 138 8.71 -8.50 13.92
C LEU A 138 9.85 -8.70 14.92
N ASP A 139 9.72 -9.69 15.79
CA ASP A 139 10.80 -10.21 16.62
C ASP A 139 11.61 -11.23 15.80
N ILE A 140 12.89 -10.95 15.56
CA ILE A 140 13.75 -11.77 14.71
C ILE A 140 14.10 -13.12 15.34
N ASP A 141 14.20 -13.18 16.67
CA ASP A 141 14.55 -14.40 17.37
C ASP A 141 13.37 -15.38 17.41
N LYS A 142 12.16 -14.85 17.59
CA LYS A 142 10.91 -15.63 17.57
C LYS A 142 10.35 -15.84 16.16
N LYS A 143 10.72 -14.96 15.22
CA LYS A 143 10.13 -14.82 13.89
C LYS A 143 8.61 -14.62 13.95
N GLU A 144 8.16 -13.83 14.93
CA GLU A 144 6.75 -13.54 15.20
C GLU A 144 6.48 -12.04 15.04
N VAL A 145 5.35 -11.73 14.42
CA VAL A 145 4.84 -10.37 14.22
C VAL A 145 3.81 -10.04 15.28
N GLU A 146 4.00 -8.90 15.93
CA GLU A 146 3.04 -8.31 16.87
C GLU A 146 2.44 -7.02 16.29
N ILE A 147 1.12 -6.84 16.44
CA ILE A 147 0.45 -5.57 16.13
C ILE A 147 0.60 -4.64 17.33
N ILE A 148 1.30 -3.52 17.13
CA ILE A 148 1.57 -2.51 18.16
C ILE A 148 0.43 -1.50 18.27
N LYS A 149 -0.02 -0.98 17.12
CA LYS A 149 -1.15 -0.06 17.03
C LYS A 149 -1.76 -0.07 15.63
N GLY A 150 -2.93 0.54 15.50
CA GLY A 150 -3.64 0.72 14.24
C GLY A 150 -3.90 2.20 14.00
N ASP A 151 -4.17 2.52 12.75
CA ASP A 151 -4.77 3.77 12.34
C ASP A 151 -5.84 3.47 11.28
N ILE A 152 -7.10 3.54 11.71
CA ILE A 152 -8.28 3.26 10.89
C ILE A 152 -9.09 4.56 10.81
N ARG A 153 -9.39 5.01 9.59
CA ARG A 153 -10.07 6.28 9.35
C ARG A 153 -11.53 6.07 8.97
N LYS A 154 -12.39 7.07 9.24
CA LYS A 154 -13.83 7.01 8.94
C LYS A 154 -14.08 6.85 7.44
N GLU A 155 -13.22 7.43 6.61
CA GLU A 155 -13.21 7.31 5.16
C GLU A 155 -13.14 5.83 4.73
N PHE A 156 -12.26 5.04 5.36
CA PHE A 156 -12.16 3.62 5.08
C PHE A 156 -13.44 2.87 5.44
N ILE A 157 -14.06 3.18 6.58
CA ILE A 157 -15.31 2.55 7.01
C ILE A 157 -16.46 2.93 6.09
N SER A 158 -16.56 4.20 5.71
CA SER A 158 -17.53 4.67 4.70
C SER A 158 -17.36 3.92 3.37
N TYR A 159 -16.13 3.68 2.92
CA TYR A 159 -15.87 2.84 1.75
C TYR A 159 -16.33 1.39 1.95
N ILE A 160 -16.09 0.79 3.11
CA ILE A 160 -16.49 -0.59 3.39
C ILE A 160 -18.01 -0.73 3.26
N ASP A 161 -18.76 0.24 3.78
CA ASP A 161 -20.23 0.24 3.79
C ASP A 161 -20.84 0.57 2.42
N THR A 162 -20.28 1.55 1.70
CA THR A 162 -20.89 2.10 0.47
C THR A 162 -20.28 1.56 -0.82
N LYS A 163 -19.04 1.07 -0.79
CA LYS A 163 -18.17 0.81 -1.96
C LYS A 163 -17.83 2.05 -2.79
N VAL A 164 -18.23 3.25 -2.35
CA VAL A 164 -17.81 4.52 -2.93
C VAL A 164 -16.39 4.83 -2.48
N ASN A 165 -15.49 4.99 -3.44
CA ASN A 165 -14.08 5.18 -3.21
C ASN A 165 -13.67 6.60 -3.63
N ASN A 166 -13.81 7.56 -2.72
CA ASN A 166 -13.41 8.94 -2.98
C ASN A 166 -11.90 9.09 -2.95
N LEU A 167 -11.46 10.22 -3.48
CA LEU A 167 -10.08 10.65 -3.47
C LEU A 167 -9.88 11.70 -2.39
N SER A 168 -9.15 11.35 -1.33
CA SER A 168 -8.82 12.30 -0.27
C SER A 168 -7.63 13.19 -0.65
N LYS A 169 -6.78 12.73 -1.59
CA LYS A 169 -5.62 13.49 -2.09
C LYS A 169 -5.18 13.02 -3.47
N ILE A 170 -4.81 13.96 -4.34
CA ILE A 170 -4.18 13.66 -5.63
C ILE A 170 -2.68 13.43 -5.42
N SER A 171 -2.15 12.34 -5.97
CA SER A 171 -0.71 12.05 -6.03
C SER A 171 0.04 13.18 -6.73
N VAL A 172 1.27 13.46 -6.26
CA VAL A 172 2.20 14.42 -6.88
C VAL A 172 2.38 14.15 -8.38
N ASN A 173 2.39 12.87 -8.77
CA ASN A 173 2.20 12.47 -10.15
C ASN A 173 0.71 12.13 -10.34
N PRO A 174 -0.11 13.01 -10.93
CA PRO A 174 -1.56 12.81 -11.02
C PRO A 174 -1.95 11.68 -11.99
N PHE A 175 -1.06 11.28 -12.91
CA PHE A 175 -1.27 10.09 -13.75
C PHE A 175 -1.35 8.80 -12.92
N VAL A 176 -0.67 8.75 -11.77
CA VAL A 176 -0.79 7.62 -10.82
C VAL A 176 -2.18 7.59 -10.19
N SER A 177 -2.74 8.75 -9.82
CA SER A 177 -4.12 8.84 -9.31
C SER A 177 -5.12 8.37 -10.37
N LEU A 178 -4.94 8.80 -11.63
CA LEU A 178 -5.80 8.39 -12.74
C LEU A 178 -5.76 6.87 -12.95
N GLN A 179 -4.56 6.29 -12.98
CA GLN A 179 -4.39 4.86 -13.11
C GLN A 179 -5.08 4.09 -11.98
N ARG A 180 -4.97 4.58 -10.73
CA ARG A 180 -5.61 3.98 -9.55
C ARG A 180 -7.13 4.09 -9.62
N ALA A 181 -7.67 5.26 -9.98
CA ALA A 181 -9.11 5.46 -10.16
C ALA A 181 -9.69 4.47 -11.18
N ILE A 182 -9.06 4.34 -12.35
CA ILE A 182 -9.48 3.38 -13.39
C ILE A 182 -9.37 1.94 -12.88
N HIS A 183 -8.32 1.63 -12.12
CA HIS A 183 -8.12 0.29 -11.55
C HIS A 183 -9.21 -0.07 -10.54
N PHE A 184 -9.58 0.84 -9.64
CA PHE A 184 -10.67 0.64 -8.68
C PHE A 184 -12.01 0.46 -9.40
N LEU A 185 -12.31 1.32 -10.38
CA LEU A 185 -13.52 1.19 -11.21
C LEU A 185 -13.61 -0.18 -11.90
N LYS A 186 -12.50 -0.66 -12.50
CA LYS A 186 -12.43 -1.99 -13.13
C LYS A 186 -12.62 -3.16 -12.16
N ARG A 187 -12.32 -2.96 -10.88
CA ARG A 187 -12.52 -3.97 -9.82
C ARG A 187 -13.95 -3.94 -9.23
N GLY A 188 -14.79 -3.02 -9.69
CA GLY A 188 -16.18 -2.88 -9.25
C GLY A 188 -16.40 -1.91 -8.09
N ASP A 189 -15.38 -1.11 -7.71
CA ASP A 189 -15.60 0.01 -6.80
C ASP A 189 -16.38 1.12 -7.54
N GLU A 190 -17.23 1.86 -6.82
CA GLU A 190 -17.81 3.09 -7.35
C GLU A 190 -16.80 4.22 -7.16
N VAL A 191 -16.26 4.74 -8.27
CA VAL A 191 -15.38 5.92 -8.24
C VAL A 191 -16.19 7.11 -8.77
N PRO A 192 -16.53 8.10 -7.92
CA PRO A 192 -17.36 9.23 -8.32
C PRO A 192 -16.79 9.97 -9.53
N TYR A 193 -17.66 10.49 -10.40
CA TYR A 193 -17.22 11.25 -11.57
C TYR A 193 -16.40 12.50 -11.18
N SER A 194 -16.72 13.14 -10.06
CA SER A 194 -15.95 14.26 -9.50
C SER A 194 -14.48 13.91 -9.27
N VAL A 195 -14.17 12.68 -8.83
CA VAL A 195 -12.79 12.22 -8.65
C VAL A 195 -12.01 12.28 -9.96
N PHE A 196 -12.63 11.89 -11.08
CA PHE A 196 -11.98 11.99 -12.39
C PHE A 196 -11.78 13.45 -12.82
N LEU A 197 -12.76 14.33 -12.56
CA LEU A 197 -12.62 15.76 -12.86
C LEU A 197 -11.47 16.39 -12.07
N ASP A 198 -11.34 16.10 -10.78
CA ASP A 198 -10.28 16.62 -9.92
C ASP A 198 -8.88 16.16 -10.40
N ILE A 199 -8.77 14.87 -10.75
CA ILE A 199 -7.52 14.31 -11.30
C ILE A 199 -7.19 14.96 -12.65
N CYS A 200 -8.15 15.06 -13.57
CA CYS A 200 -7.94 15.68 -14.88
C CYS A 200 -7.55 17.15 -14.76
N SER A 201 -8.16 17.91 -13.84
CA SER A 201 -7.76 19.28 -13.54
C SER A 201 -6.30 19.34 -13.10
N SER A 202 -5.88 18.44 -12.20
CA SER A 202 -4.48 18.40 -11.76
C SER A 202 -3.49 18.00 -12.86
N ILE A 203 -3.91 17.19 -13.84
CA ILE A 203 -3.10 16.88 -15.03
C ILE A 203 -2.99 18.11 -15.93
N ALA A 204 -4.08 18.87 -16.11
CA ALA A 204 -4.09 20.10 -16.88
C ALA A 204 -3.21 21.20 -16.25
N ASP A 205 -3.11 21.24 -14.93
CA ASP A 205 -2.30 22.20 -14.17
C ASP A 205 -0.79 21.87 -14.11
N ILE A 206 -0.35 20.74 -14.71
CA ILE A 206 1.08 20.39 -14.76
C ILE A 206 1.82 21.48 -15.55
N LYS A 207 2.77 22.15 -14.89
CA LYS A 207 3.67 23.11 -15.53
C LYS A 207 4.82 22.35 -16.21
N ILE A 208 4.70 22.17 -17.52
CA ILE A 208 5.69 21.46 -18.34
C ILE A 208 6.70 22.48 -18.89
N LYS A 209 7.97 22.33 -18.52
CA LYS A 209 9.07 23.14 -19.06
C LYS A 209 9.65 22.47 -20.32
N GLU A 210 10.13 23.26 -21.29
CA GLU A 210 10.85 22.78 -22.49
C GLU A 210 11.91 21.69 -22.20
N ASN A 211 12.70 21.84 -21.13
CA ASN A 211 13.79 20.92 -20.76
C ASN A 211 13.43 19.89 -19.66
N GLU A 212 12.15 19.62 -19.45
CA GLU A 212 11.68 18.71 -18.40
C GLU A 212 11.96 17.25 -18.74
N ASP A 213 12.56 16.51 -17.80
CA ASP A 213 12.70 15.06 -17.93
C ASP A 213 11.33 14.38 -17.82
N ILE A 214 10.84 13.88 -18.95
CA ILE A 214 9.54 13.22 -19.07
C ILE A 214 9.42 11.96 -18.20
N ASN A 215 10.56 11.30 -17.90
CA ASN A 215 10.58 10.06 -17.14
C ASN A 215 10.04 10.22 -15.73
N LYS A 216 10.06 11.44 -15.18
CA LYS A 216 9.46 11.70 -13.86
C LYS A 216 7.95 11.44 -13.83
N HIS A 217 7.25 11.58 -14.97
CA HIS A 217 5.80 11.32 -15.08
C HIS A 217 5.49 9.82 -15.20
N PHE A 218 6.49 8.99 -15.46
CA PHE A 218 6.33 7.54 -15.49
C PHE A 218 6.60 6.90 -14.13
N GLN A 219 7.20 7.64 -13.19
CA GLN A 219 7.51 7.12 -11.86
C GLN A 219 6.24 6.62 -11.17
N ARG A 220 6.31 5.38 -10.68
CA ARG A 220 5.25 4.68 -9.92
C ARG A 220 4.01 4.30 -10.72
N LEU A 221 4.02 4.44 -12.06
CA LEU A 221 3.03 3.76 -12.88
C LEU A 221 3.23 2.24 -12.77
N GLN A 222 2.13 1.51 -12.64
CA GLN A 222 2.13 0.06 -12.46
C GLN A 222 1.36 -0.61 -13.60
N GLY A 223 1.71 -1.85 -13.93
CA GLY A 223 1.03 -2.60 -14.98
C GLY A 223 1.94 -3.62 -15.63
N ASN A 224 1.35 -4.51 -16.42
CA ASN A 224 2.14 -5.41 -17.27
C ASN A 224 2.86 -4.59 -18.37
N PRO A 225 3.95 -5.11 -18.97
CA PRO A 225 4.78 -4.36 -19.89
C PRO A 225 4.01 -3.68 -21.03
N LYS A 226 3.11 -4.43 -21.70
CA LYS A 226 2.31 -3.91 -22.84
C LYS A 226 1.34 -2.79 -22.45
N LYS A 227 0.60 -2.94 -21.35
CA LYS A 227 -0.32 -1.89 -20.88
C LYS A 227 0.45 -0.66 -20.38
N LEU A 228 1.61 -0.89 -19.76
CA LEU A 228 2.45 0.18 -19.25
C LEU A 228 3.06 1.01 -20.39
N GLU A 229 3.47 0.36 -21.49
CA GLU A 229 3.96 1.00 -22.70
C GLU A 229 2.90 1.94 -23.29
N ASN A 230 1.69 1.45 -23.56
CA ASN A 230 0.59 2.28 -24.06
C ASN A 230 0.26 3.48 -23.15
N ILE A 231 0.31 3.32 -21.82
CA ILE A 231 0.07 4.42 -20.88
C ILE A 231 1.21 5.44 -20.97
N LYS A 232 2.46 4.99 -21.06
CA LYS A 232 3.63 5.87 -21.18
C LYS A 232 3.59 6.65 -22.50
N GLU A 233 3.22 6.00 -23.61
CA GLU A 233 3.05 6.66 -24.91
C GLU A 233 2.00 7.78 -24.83
N ALA A 234 0.80 7.50 -24.32
CA ALA A 234 -0.25 8.51 -24.18
C ALA A 234 0.16 9.69 -23.28
N ILE A 235 0.88 9.42 -22.19
CA ILE A 235 1.43 10.48 -21.34
C ILE A 235 2.50 11.26 -22.09
N SER A 236 3.33 10.58 -22.89
CA SER A 236 4.41 11.23 -23.64
C SER A 236 3.85 12.21 -24.65
N GLU A 237 2.89 11.77 -25.46
CA GLU A 237 2.17 12.60 -26.44
C GLU A 237 1.54 13.82 -25.76
N TYR A 238 0.81 13.62 -24.66
CA TYR A 238 0.21 14.71 -23.91
C TYR A 238 1.26 15.75 -23.43
N ILE A 239 2.38 15.28 -22.88
CA ILE A 239 3.42 16.18 -22.36
C ILE A 239 4.09 16.95 -23.51
N GLU A 240 4.43 16.28 -24.62
CA GLU A 240 5.04 16.94 -25.79
C GLU A 240 4.12 18.01 -26.39
N ASP A 241 2.82 17.73 -26.54
CA ASP A 241 1.84 18.67 -27.08
C ASP A 241 1.67 19.95 -26.21
N HIS A 242 2.02 19.86 -24.93
CA HIS A 242 1.84 20.93 -23.95
C HIS A 242 3.16 21.54 -23.45
N LYS A 243 4.30 21.17 -24.04
CA LYS A 243 5.58 21.85 -23.80
C LYS A 243 5.47 23.31 -24.25
N LYS A 244 5.96 24.21 -23.39
CA LYS A 244 6.05 25.65 -23.62
C LYS A 244 7.48 26.13 -23.50
#